data_AF-A0A7X6AWH0-F1
#
_entry.id   AF-A0A7X6AWH0-F1
#
_cell.length_a   1.000
_cell.length_b   1.000
_cell.length_c   1.000
_cell.angle_alpha   90.00
_cell.angle_beta   90.00
_cell.angle_gamma   90.00
#
_symmetry.space_group_name_H-M   'P 1'
#
loop_
_entity.id
_entity.type
_entity.pdbx_description
1 polymer ?
#
loop_
_entity_poly.entity_id
_entity_poly.type
_entity_poly.pdbx_seq_one_letter_code
_entity_poly.pdbx_strand_id
1 'polypeptide(L)'
;MRSGGAVVGLAALLLGGLAAAPAATAQPPADAAGEGLSVWTAQVAKEQIPLLLRAGADGTELGRQVPEKGSGPVELYLTAEQAAEPRGKGVRLAEKKISAQARERLKAAGDGVFRPYSGEGGLKQEIVEGMVG
;
A
#
# COMPACT_ATOMS: atom_id res chain seq x y z
N MET A 1 -9.35 17.36 62.19
CA MET A 1 -8.49 16.19 61.85
C MET A 1 -9.46 15.03 61.60
N ARG A 2 -9.69 14.47 60.41
CA ARG A 2 -8.82 13.78 59.44
C ARG A 2 -9.72 13.52 58.20
N SER A 3 -9.50 14.14 57.03
CA SER A 3 -8.57 13.79 55.94
C SER A 3 -9.22 13.04 54.77
N GLY A 4 -9.56 13.76 53.71
CA GLY A 4 -8.94 13.60 52.37
C GLY A 4 -9.09 12.28 51.60
N GLY A 5 -10.06 11.42 51.91
CA GLY A 5 -10.09 10.05 51.37
C GLY A 5 -10.63 9.85 49.94
N ALA A 6 -11.37 10.82 49.36
CA ALA A 6 -12.13 10.56 48.13
C ALA A 6 -11.46 11.04 46.83
N VAL A 7 -10.41 11.86 46.90
CA VAL A 7 -9.77 12.45 45.69
C VAL A 7 -8.58 11.61 45.21
N VAL A 8 -8.04 10.72 46.06
CA VAL A 8 -6.82 9.96 45.73
C VAL A 8 -7.10 8.77 44.80
N GLY A 9 -8.32 8.21 44.79
CA GLY A 9 -8.64 7.02 43.99
C GLY A 9 -8.64 7.23 42.47
N LEU A 10 -9.00 8.43 41.99
CA LEU A 10 -9.12 8.70 40.55
C LEU A 10 -7.77 8.93 39.87
N ALA A 11 -6.76 9.43 40.60
CA ALA A 11 -5.42 9.67 40.07
C ALA A 11 -4.63 8.37 39.82
N ALA A 12 -4.86 7.33 40.62
CA ALA A 12 -4.16 6.05 40.48
C ALA A 12 -4.56 5.25 39.22
N LEU A 13 -5.82 5.37 38.78
CA LEU A 13 -6.31 4.72 37.56
C LEU A 13 -5.76 5.36 36.28
N LEU A 14 -5.60 6.69 36.26
CA LEU A 14 -5.06 7.41 35.09
C LEU A 14 -3.55 7.18 34.91
N LEU A 15 -2.80 6.95 35.99
CA LEU A 15 -1.36 6.65 35.93
C LEU A 15 -1.07 5.18 35.64
N GLY A 16 -1.98 4.25 35.99
CA GLY A 16 -1.80 2.81 35.73
C GLY A 16 -2.13 2.37 34.30
N GLY A 17 -2.97 3.10 33.57
CA GLY A 17 -3.43 2.71 32.23
C GLY A 17 -2.45 2.96 31.09
N LEU A 18 -1.45 3.84 31.28
CA LEU A 18 -0.57 4.29 30.19
C LEU A 18 0.62 3.37 29.91
N ALA A 19 0.95 2.44 30.81
CA ALA A 19 2.18 1.64 30.73
C ALA A 19 2.05 0.29 30.00
N ALA A 20 0.84 -0.08 29.56
CA ALA A 20 0.56 -1.43 29.04
C ALA A 20 -0.12 -1.46 27.67
N ALA A 21 -0.08 -0.38 26.90
CA ALA A 21 -0.46 -0.47 25.50
C ALA A 21 0.72 -1.10 24.74
N PRO A 22 0.61 -2.34 24.23
CA PRO A 22 1.64 -2.89 23.35
C PRO A 22 1.77 -1.94 22.17
N ALA A 23 3.00 -1.50 21.89
CA ALA A 23 3.27 -0.74 20.67
C ALA A 23 2.91 -1.64 19.49
N ALA A 24 1.74 -1.39 18.88
CA ALA A 24 1.34 -2.02 17.63
C ALA A 24 2.24 -1.46 16.52
N THR A 25 3.43 -2.03 16.41
CA THR A 25 4.30 -1.77 15.26
C THR A 25 3.76 -2.61 14.10
N ALA A 26 3.38 -1.94 13.02
CA ALA A 26 3.00 -2.63 11.79
C ALA A 26 4.23 -3.34 11.24
N GLN A 27 4.30 -4.65 11.41
CA GLN A 27 5.35 -5.46 10.81
C GLN A 27 5.13 -5.43 9.30
N PRO A 28 6.10 -4.98 8.49
CA PRO A 28 5.97 -5.09 7.04
C PRO A 28 5.78 -6.58 6.71
N PRO A 29 4.79 -6.93 5.86
CA PRO A 29 4.56 -8.33 5.52
C PRO A 29 5.85 -8.92 4.94
N ALA A 30 6.29 -10.05 5.49
CA ALA A 30 7.38 -10.82 4.94
C ALA A 30 6.99 -11.18 3.50
N ASP A 31 7.74 -10.65 2.54
CA ASP A 31 7.56 -10.75 1.09
C ASP A 31 6.29 -11.49 0.68
N ALA A 32 5.20 -10.73 0.52
CA ALA A 32 3.92 -11.20 -0.01
C ALA A 32 4.05 -11.56 -1.49
N ALA A 33 4.93 -12.51 -1.80
CA ALA A 33 5.13 -13.10 -3.11
C ALA A 33 3.93 -14.00 -3.43
N GLY A 34 2.77 -13.38 -3.64
CA GLY A 34 1.52 -14.07 -3.97
C GLY A 34 0.27 -13.22 -3.69
N GLU A 35 0.27 -12.45 -2.60
CA GLU A 35 -0.89 -11.65 -2.16
C GLU A 35 -0.78 -10.16 -2.51
N GLY A 36 0.38 -9.72 -3.02
CA GLY A 36 0.63 -8.32 -3.38
C GLY A 36 -0.16 -7.85 -4.61
N LEU A 37 -0.54 -6.58 -4.60
CA LEU A 37 -1.12 -5.90 -5.76
C LEU A 37 -0.10 -5.89 -6.91
N SER A 38 -0.52 -6.34 -8.09
CA SER A 38 0.30 -6.34 -9.30
C SER A 38 -0.33 -5.46 -10.37
N VAL A 39 0.51 -4.94 -11.27
CA VAL A 39 0.06 -4.17 -12.43
C VAL A 39 -0.16 -5.11 -13.61
N TRP A 40 -1.33 -5.04 -14.23
CA TRP A 40 -1.74 -5.86 -15.37
C TRP A 40 -2.11 -4.98 -16.55
N THR A 41 -1.72 -5.36 -17.76
CA THR A 41 -2.10 -4.67 -19.00
C THR A 41 -3.00 -5.55 -19.86
N ALA A 42 -3.94 -4.95 -20.57
CA ALA A 42 -4.80 -5.66 -21.52
C ALA A 42 -5.32 -4.76 -22.63
N GLN A 43 -5.70 -5.39 -23.75
CA GLN A 43 -6.61 -4.81 -24.73
C GLN A 43 -8.03 -5.22 -24.37
N VAL A 44 -8.88 -4.23 -24.06
CA VAL A 44 -10.22 -4.46 -23.52
C VAL A 44 -11.26 -3.85 -24.46
N ALA A 45 -12.24 -4.66 -24.83
CA ALA A 45 -13.42 -4.22 -25.55
C ALA A 45 -14.57 -3.86 -24.59
N LYS A 46 -15.55 -3.09 -25.05
CA LYS A 46 -16.66 -2.59 -24.24
C LYS A 46 -17.45 -3.73 -23.56
N GLU A 47 -17.59 -4.86 -24.23
CA GLU A 47 -18.31 -6.04 -23.75
C GLU A 47 -17.58 -6.73 -22.59
N GLN A 48 -16.28 -6.48 -22.43
CA GLN A 48 -15.45 -7.05 -21.38
C GLN A 48 -15.41 -6.18 -20.11
N ILE A 49 -15.87 -4.93 -20.16
CA ILE A 49 -15.89 -4.02 -19.00
C ILE A 49 -16.59 -4.64 -17.79
N PRO A 50 -17.78 -5.29 -17.90
CA PRO A 50 -18.44 -5.88 -16.74
C PRO A 50 -17.63 -6.99 -16.04
N LEU A 51 -16.70 -7.65 -16.75
CA LEU A 51 -15.81 -8.64 -16.15
C LEU A 51 -14.77 -7.98 -15.25
N LEU A 52 -14.25 -6.83 -15.68
CA LEU A 52 -13.24 -6.07 -14.94
C LEU A 52 -13.83 -5.38 -13.72
N LEU A 53 -15.06 -4.85 -13.84
CA LEU A 53 -15.78 -4.27 -12.70
C LEU A 53 -15.98 -5.29 -11.57
N ARG A 54 -16.35 -6.54 -11.91
CA ARG A 54 -16.48 -7.62 -10.93
C ARG A 54 -15.15 -7.98 -10.26
N ALA A 55 -14.04 -7.86 -10.99
CA ALA A 55 -12.69 -8.06 -10.45
C ALA A 55 -12.20 -6.88 -9.58
N GLY A 56 -13.00 -5.82 -9.41
CA GLY A 56 -12.67 -4.67 -8.58
C GLY A 56 -12.04 -3.49 -9.33
N ALA A 57 -12.04 -3.50 -10.66
CA ALA A 57 -11.57 -2.36 -11.45
C ALA A 57 -12.55 -1.18 -11.40
N ASP A 58 -12.02 0.05 -11.45
CA ASP A 58 -12.82 1.28 -11.49
C ASP A 58 -13.44 1.51 -12.88
N GLY A 59 -14.78 1.54 -12.93
CA GLY A 59 -15.53 1.78 -14.16
C GLY A 59 -15.37 3.17 -14.75
N THR A 60 -15.05 4.17 -13.93
CA THR A 60 -14.81 5.54 -14.38
C THR A 60 -13.55 5.61 -15.25
N GLU A 61 -12.51 4.90 -14.85
CA GLU A 61 -11.26 4.82 -15.63
C GLU A 61 -11.45 4.01 -16.90
N LEU A 62 -12.10 2.85 -16.80
CA LEU A 62 -12.39 1.99 -17.96
C LEU A 62 -13.23 2.71 -19.02
N GLY A 63 -14.23 3.49 -18.62
CA GLY A 63 -15.08 4.25 -19.55
C GLY A 63 -14.35 5.36 -20.31
N ARG A 64 -13.20 5.84 -19.81
CA ARG A 64 -12.36 6.81 -20.52
C ARG A 64 -11.40 6.15 -21.51
N GLN A 65 -10.86 4.98 -21.15
CA GLN A 65 -9.80 4.31 -21.91
C GLN A 65 -10.35 3.36 -22.99
N VAL A 66 -11.52 2.76 -22.76
CA VAL A 66 -12.11 1.80 -23.70
C VAL A 66 -12.96 2.54 -24.74
N PRO A 67 -12.65 2.42 -26.05
CA PRO A 67 -13.41 3.08 -27.10
C PRO A 67 -14.79 2.43 -27.27
N GLU A 68 -15.72 3.18 -27.88
CA GLU A 68 -17.07 2.70 -28.21
C GLU A 68 -17.07 1.50 -29.18
N LYS A 69 -16.03 1.38 -30.02
CA LYS A 69 -15.85 0.25 -30.94
C LYS A 69 -14.41 -0.23 -30.91
N GLY A 70 -14.21 -1.54 -30.96
CA GLY A 70 -12.89 -2.16 -30.90
C GLY A 70 -12.38 -2.33 -29.47
N SER A 71 -11.06 -2.36 -29.30
CA SER A 71 -10.41 -2.56 -28.00
C SER A 71 -9.43 -1.43 -27.68
N GLY A 72 -9.43 -0.96 -26.44
CA GLY A 72 -8.48 0.03 -25.91
C GLY A 72 -7.46 -0.59 -24.97
N PRO A 73 -6.24 -0.02 -24.86
CA PRO A 73 -5.28 -0.41 -23.85
C PRO A 73 -5.75 0.03 -22.47
N VAL A 74 -5.66 -0.86 -21.48
CA VAL A 74 -5.90 -0.53 -20.07
C VAL A 74 -4.78 -1.05 -19.19
N GLU A 75 -4.54 -0.35 -18.08
CA GLU A 75 -3.66 -0.77 -16.99
C GLU A 75 -4.50 -0.95 -15.71
N LEU A 76 -4.37 -2.10 -15.07
CA LEU A 76 -5.18 -2.52 -13.93
C LEU A 76 -4.29 -2.90 -12.76
N TYR A 77 -4.76 -2.60 -11.55
CA TYR A 77 -4.08 -2.95 -10.32
C TYR A 77 -4.90 -4.02 -9.62
N LEU A 78 -4.45 -5.27 -9.71
CA LEU A 78 -5.20 -6.45 -9.24
C LEU A 78 -4.25 -7.43 -8.55
N THR A 79 -4.77 -8.17 -7.57
CA THR A 79 -4.09 -9.39 -7.10
C THR A 79 -4.11 -10.46 -8.19
N ALA A 80 -3.25 -11.47 -8.05
CA ALA A 80 -3.25 -12.60 -8.98
C ALA A 80 -4.60 -13.34 -9.02
N GLU A 81 -5.27 -13.45 -7.86
CA GLU A 81 -6.59 -14.08 -7.73
C GLU A 81 -7.68 -13.28 -8.45
N GLN A 82 -7.71 -11.95 -8.25
CA GLN A 82 -8.66 -11.07 -8.93
C GLN A 82 -8.47 -11.10 -10.46
N ALA A 83 -7.22 -11.21 -10.94
CA ALA A 83 -6.92 -11.32 -12.36
C ALA A 83 -7.31 -12.68 -12.97
N ALA A 84 -7.48 -13.74 -12.17
CA ALA A 84 -7.74 -15.08 -12.68
C ALA A 84 -9.12 -15.21 -13.35
N GLU A 85 -10.17 -14.64 -12.75
CA GLU A 85 -11.53 -14.75 -13.29
C GLU A 85 -11.68 -14.06 -14.67
N PRO A 86 -11.26 -12.79 -14.88
CA PRO A 86 -11.32 -12.18 -16.21
C PRO A 86 -10.48 -12.93 -17.25
N ARG A 87 -9.31 -13.48 -16.86
CA ARG A 87 -8.48 -14.30 -17.76
C ARG A 87 -9.19 -15.56 -18.20
N GLY A 88 -9.81 -16.29 -17.26
CA GLY A 88 -10.61 -17.48 -17.56
C GLY A 88 -11.79 -17.19 -18.49
N LYS A 89 -12.25 -15.93 -18.52
CA LYS A 89 -13.35 -15.45 -19.37
C LYS A 89 -12.87 -14.75 -20.65
N GLY A 90 -11.59 -14.91 -21.01
CA GLY A 90 -11.04 -14.48 -22.29
C GLY A 90 -10.45 -13.06 -22.32
N VAL A 91 -10.35 -12.37 -21.18
CA VAL A 91 -9.61 -11.10 -21.11
C VAL A 91 -8.11 -11.40 -21.09
N ARG A 92 -7.37 -10.89 -22.08
CA ARG A 92 -5.93 -11.10 -22.21
C ARG A 92 -5.13 -10.18 -21.28
N LEU A 93 -5.19 -10.45 -19.98
CA LEU A 93 -4.37 -9.77 -18.98
C LEU A 93 -2.92 -10.27 -19.02
N ALA A 94 -1.98 -9.35 -19.02
CA ALA A 94 -0.55 -9.61 -18.92
C ALA A 94 0.03 -8.87 -17.72
N GLU A 95 0.70 -9.60 -16.81
CA GLU A 95 1.38 -8.98 -15.67
C GLU A 95 2.55 -8.14 -16.16
N LYS A 96 2.62 -6.88 -15.72
CA LYS A 96 3.70 -5.95 -16.06
C LYS A 96 4.92 -6.27 -15.20
N LYS A 97 5.85 -7.04 -15.77
CA LYS A 97 7.11 -7.40 -15.10
C LYS A 97 8.18 -6.35 -15.35
N ILE A 98 8.86 -5.93 -14.29
CA ILE A 98 10.04 -5.07 -14.39
C ILE A 98 11.22 -5.91 -14.88
N SER A 99 11.92 -5.45 -15.92
CA SER A 99 13.09 -6.16 -16.45
C SER A 99 14.22 -6.19 -15.42
N ALA A 100 15.09 -7.21 -15.49
CA ALA A 100 16.25 -7.30 -14.59
C ALA A 100 17.11 -6.03 -14.68
N GLN A 101 17.35 -5.51 -15.88
CA GLN A 101 18.08 -4.26 -16.08
C GLN A 101 17.41 -3.04 -15.40
N ALA A 102 16.09 -2.93 -15.47
CA ALA A 102 15.37 -1.85 -14.79
C ALA A 102 15.44 -1.99 -13.26
N ARG A 103 15.39 -3.22 -12.73
CA ARG A 103 15.60 -3.46 -11.29
C ARG A 103 17.01 -3.06 -10.84
N GLU A 104 18.04 -3.41 -11.62
CA GLU A 104 19.42 -3.03 -11.30
C GLU A 104 19.63 -1.52 -11.36
N ARG A 105 19.02 -0.82 -12.33
CA ARG A 105 19.02 0.65 -12.36
C ARG A 105 18.32 1.27 -11.15
N LEU A 106 17.19 0.71 -10.71
CA LEU A 106 16.47 1.20 -9.53
C LEU A 106 17.27 1.03 -8.25
N LYS A 107 17.96 -0.11 -8.08
CA LYS A 107 18.89 -0.33 -6.96
C LYS A 107 20.02 0.68 -6.99
N ALA A 108 20.67 0.87 -8.14
CA ALA A 108 21.78 1.79 -8.29
C ALA A 108 21.39 3.27 -8.11
N ALA A 109 20.14 3.64 -8.43
CA ALA A 109 19.62 5.00 -8.26
C ALA A 109 18.99 5.26 -6.88
N GLY A 110 18.80 4.22 -6.06
CA GLY A 110 18.14 4.30 -4.75
C GLY A 110 19.02 4.93 -3.67
N ASP A 111 20.34 4.85 -3.82
CA ASP A 111 21.27 5.42 -2.85
C ASP A 111 21.46 6.93 -3.13
N GLY A 112 20.80 7.76 -2.32
CA GLY A 112 21.11 9.20 -2.21
C GLY A 112 20.08 10.19 -2.76
N VAL A 113 19.01 9.74 -3.45
CA VAL A 113 17.93 10.64 -3.91
C VAL A 113 16.86 10.84 -2.83
N PHE A 114 16.62 9.82 -2.01
CA PHE A 114 15.68 9.89 -0.90
C PHE A 114 16.41 9.81 0.44
N ARG A 115 16.26 10.85 1.27
CA ARG A 115 16.73 10.82 2.64
C ARG A 115 15.72 10.04 3.49
N PRO A 116 16.09 8.92 4.11
CA PRO A 116 15.15 8.14 4.90
C PRO A 116 14.65 8.96 6.09
N TYR A 117 13.35 8.85 6.41
CA TYR A 117 12.81 9.57 7.56
C TYR A 117 13.36 9.02 8.88
N SER A 118 13.55 7.71 8.98
CA SER A 118 14.06 7.02 10.18
C SER A 118 15.32 6.21 9.86
N GLY A 119 16.09 5.85 10.89
CA GLY A 119 17.39 5.18 10.75
C GLY A 119 18.55 6.14 11.03
N GLU A 120 19.76 5.60 11.14
CA GLU A 120 20.98 6.37 11.37
C GLU A 120 21.21 7.36 10.21
N GLY A 121 21.40 8.64 10.53
CA GLY A 121 21.53 9.71 9.53
C GLY A 121 20.22 10.12 8.82
N GLY A 122 19.07 9.62 9.30
CA GLY A 122 17.75 9.96 8.77
C GLY A 122 17.20 11.29 9.28
N LEU A 123 16.16 11.81 8.60
CA LEU A 123 15.56 13.13 8.89
C LEU A 123 15.04 13.27 10.33
N LYS A 124 14.50 12.19 10.90
CA LYS A 124 14.01 12.16 12.29
C LYS A 124 15.13 12.44 13.29
N GLN A 125 16.33 11.92 13.04
CA GLN A 125 17.48 12.12 13.92
C GLN A 125 17.89 13.60 13.93
N GLU A 126 17.98 14.24 12.75
CA GLU A 126 18.28 15.68 12.65
C GLU A 126 17.22 16.55 13.32
N ILE A 127 15.94 16.21 13.17
CA ILE A 127 14.84 16.96 13.80
C ILE A 127 14.95 16.87 15.34
N VAL A 128 15.25 15.68 15.87
CA VAL A 128 15.36 15.48 17.32
C VAL A 128 16.63 16.14 17.88
N GLU A 129 17.78 15.93 17.24
CA GLU A 129 19.05 16.54 17.67
C GLU A 129 19.02 18.06 17.55
N GLY A 130 18.42 18.60 16.49
CA GLY A 130 18.22 20.04 16.31
C GLY A 130 17.19 20.67 17.25
N MET A 131 16.36 19.89 17.95
CA MET A 131 15.42 20.38 18.97
C MET A 131 16.01 20.41 20.38
N VAL A 132 17.14 19.74 20.60
CA VAL A 132 17.80 19.60 21.91
C VAL A 132 19.03 20.53 22.03
N GLY A 133 19.33 21.31 20.99
CA GLY A 133 20.40 22.33 20.95
C GLY A 133 19.91 23.75 21.19
#